data_AF-K2DQ61-F1
#
_entry.id   AF-K2DQ61-F1
#
_cell.length_a   1.000
_cell.length_b   1.000
_cell.length_c   1.000
_cell.angle_alpha   90.00
_cell.angle_beta   90.00
_cell.angle_gamma   90.00
#
_symmetry.space_group_name_H-M   'P 1'
#
loop_
_entity.id
_entity.type
_entity.pdbx_description
1 polymer ?
#
loop_
_entity_poly.entity_id
_entity_poly.type
_entity_poly.pdbx_seq_one_letter_code
_entity_poly.pdbx_strand_id
1 'polypeptide(L)'
;MKRCNDSIWVLRHSTNKLTKTWNNDGTISNYDDPKLFIGSEVNVSSINELSDILSKMENDSNAAIIRGKYKGYEHSLTVEPDDSKKNRVLRRKSVHDDVKHHWLLVDVDSYKPINFEPLVDTVGAINEFILACLPGCFHGVAYHWR
;
A
#
# COMPACT_ATOMS: atom_id res chain seq x y z
N MET A 1 -17.98 -11.54 -17.03
CA MET A 1 -17.34 -10.76 -15.95
C MET A 1 -16.02 -10.22 -16.50
N LYS A 2 -15.87 -8.90 -16.62
CA LYS A 2 -14.62 -8.29 -17.14
C LYS A 2 -13.51 -8.61 -16.12
N ARG A 3 -12.42 -9.25 -16.54
CA ARG A 3 -11.26 -9.43 -15.65
C ARG A 3 -10.74 -8.04 -15.28
N CYS A 4 -10.65 -7.77 -13.97
CA CYS A 4 -9.86 -6.64 -13.49
C CYS A 4 -8.41 -6.97 -13.86
N ASN A 5 -7.77 -6.15 -14.69
CA ASN A 5 -6.35 -6.31 -15.01
C ASN A 5 -5.59 -5.19 -14.28
N ASP A 6 -5.62 -5.20 -12.95
CA ASP A 6 -4.77 -4.32 -12.15
C ASP A 6 -3.46 -5.05 -11.81
N SER A 7 -2.43 -4.29 -11.45
CA SER A 7 -1.20 -4.83 -10.90
C SER A 7 -0.67 -3.94 -9.79
N ILE A 8 0.13 -4.51 -8.90
CA ILE A 8 0.86 -3.76 -7.88
C ILE A 8 2.33 -4.09 -7.99
N TRP A 9 3.17 -3.15 -7.58
CA TRP A 9 4.60 -3.39 -7.44
C TRP A 9 4.94 -3.65 -5.99
N VAL A 10 5.54 -4.79 -5.70
CA VAL A 10 5.99 -5.16 -4.36
C VAL A 10 7.49 -4.91 -4.27
N LEU A 11 7.89 -4.10 -3.31
CA LEU A 11 9.28 -3.86 -2.95
C LEU A 11 9.62 -4.63 -1.67
N ARG A 12 10.79 -5.26 -1.64
CA ARG A 12 11.29 -6.00 -0.49
C ARG A 12 12.74 -5.64 -0.19
N HIS A 13 13.03 -5.51 1.10
CA HIS A 13 14.40 -5.48 1.59
C HIS A 13 14.73 -6.78 2.34
N SER A 14 15.99 -7.20 2.36
CA SER A 14 16.40 -8.43 3.03
C SER A 14 16.52 -8.33 4.55
N THR A 15 16.47 -7.11 5.12
CA THR A 15 16.88 -6.85 6.52
C THR A 15 16.19 -5.61 7.08
N ASN A 16 16.27 -4.49 6.37
CA ASN A 16 15.74 -3.20 6.78
C ASN A 16 14.21 -3.20 6.87
N LYS A 17 13.69 -2.66 7.97
CA LYS A 17 12.25 -2.54 8.23
C LYS A 17 11.71 -1.26 7.60
N LEU A 18 10.56 -1.34 6.95
CA LEU A 18 9.93 -0.25 6.19
C LEU A 18 8.74 0.37 6.92
N THR A 19 8.36 -0.19 8.05
CA THR A 19 7.24 0.26 8.89
C THR A 19 7.73 0.55 10.30
N LYS A 20 7.16 1.59 10.92
CA LYS A 20 7.33 1.83 12.35
C LYS A 20 6.66 0.70 13.12
N THR A 21 7.26 0.24 14.20
CA THR A 21 6.67 -0.79 15.06
C THR A 21 6.33 -0.20 16.41
N TRP A 22 5.06 -0.29 16.79
CA TRP A 22 4.62 -0.04 18.16
C TRP A 22 4.91 -1.29 18.99
N ASN A 23 5.77 -1.14 19.99
CA ASN A 23 6.15 -2.24 20.86
C ASN A 23 5.17 -2.33 22.04
N ASN A 24 5.06 -3.53 22.64
CA ASN A 24 4.16 -3.77 23.77
C ASN A 24 4.50 -2.96 25.03
N ASP A 25 5.72 -2.42 25.12
CA ASP A 25 6.19 -1.54 26.20
C ASP A 25 5.84 -0.06 25.98
N GLY A 26 5.10 0.26 24.91
CA GLY A 26 4.74 1.62 24.53
C GLY A 26 5.83 2.39 23.80
N THR A 27 6.99 1.78 23.54
CA THR A 27 8.04 2.40 22.72
C THR A 27 7.75 2.22 21.22
N ILE A 28 8.35 3.09 20.40
CA ILE A 28 8.23 3.03 18.94
C ILE A 28 9.60 2.70 18.36
N SER A 29 9.70 1.55 17.69
CA SER A 29 10.87 1.22 16.87
C SER A 29 10.80 2.00 15.56
N ASN A 30 11.88 2.72 15.24
CA ASN A 30 12.00 3.43 13.97
C ASN A 30 12.05 2.45 12.79
N TYR A 31 11.63 2.95 11.63
CA TYR A 31 11.85 2.30 10.35
C TYR A 31 13.19 2.72 9.79
N ASP A 32 13.77 1.87 8.96
CA ASP A 32 14.99 2.15 8.21
C ASP A 32 14.64 2.91 6.91
N ASP A 33 15.61 3.60 6.32
CA ASP A 33 15.45 4.31 5.04
C ASP A 33 16.31 3.68 3.92
N PRO A 34 16.07 2.42 3.52
CA PRO A 34 16.78 1.83 2.41
C PRO A 34 16.35 2.47 1.10
N LYS A 35 17.34 2.77 0.25
CA LYS A 35 17.07 3.31 -1.10
C LYS A 35 16.73 2.22 -2.12
N LEU A 36 17.32 1.03 -1.98
CA LEU A 36 17.35 -0.01 -2.99
C LEU A 36 16.63 -1.28 -2.53
N PHE A 37 15.79 -1.82 -3.40
CA PHE A 37 14.90 -2.94 -3.10
C PHE A 37 14.99 -4.02 -4.18
N ILE A 38 14.57 -5.23 -3.81
CA ILE A 38 14.16 -6.23 -4.79
C ILE A 38 12.69 -5.93 -5.11
N GLY A 39 12.38 -5.72 -6.39
CA GLY A 39 11.03 -5.38 -6.85
C GLY A 39 10.42 -6.47 -7.72
N SER A 40 9.12 -6.69 -7.59
CA SER A 40 8.35 -7.62 -8.44
C SER A 40 6.96 -7.08 -8.73
N GLU A 41 6.47 -7.30 -9.94
CA GLU A 41 5.06 -7.07 -10.29
C GLU A 41 4.19 -8.22 -9.79
N VAL A 42 3.03 -7.89 -9.24
CA VAL A 42 2.00 -8.87 -8.88
C VAL A 42 0.70 -8.44 -9.55
N ASN A 43 0.13 -9.32 -10.37
CA ASN A 43 -1.18 -9.08 -10.99
C ASN A 43 -2.27 -9.26 -9.95
N VAL A 44 -3.33 -8.46 -10.07
CA VAL A 44 -4.47 -8.45 -9.15
C VAL A 44 -5.75 -8.48 -9.99
N SER A 45 -6.47 -9.60 -9.90
CA SER A 45 -7.65 -9.85 -10.72
C SER A 45 -8.98 -9.52 -10.05
N SER A 46 -8.97 -9.30 -8.72
CA SER A 46 -10.15 -9.00 -7.91
C SER A 46 -9.78 -8.30 -6.60
N ILE A 47 -10.79 -7.71 -5.95
CA ILE A 47 -10.62 -7.11 -4.62
C ILE A 47 -10.28 -8.15 -3.54
N ASN A 48 -10.76 -9.40 -3.67
CA ASN A 48 -10.42 -10.48 -2.75
C ASN A 48 -8.94 -10.85 -2.86
N GLU A 49 -8.41 -10.98 -4.08
CA GLU A 49 -6.99 -11.25 -4.31
C GLU A 49 -6.12 -10.09 -3.80
N LEU A 50 -6.56 -8.84 -4.01
CA LEU A 50 -5.89 -7.68 -3.43
C LEU A 50 -5.86 -7.78 -1.90
N SER A 51 -7.00 -8.06 -1.28
CA SER A 51 -7.12 -8.22 0.17
C SER A 51 -6.20 -9.33 0.69
N ASP A 52 -6.13 -10.48 0.02
CA ASP A 52 -5.24 -11.59 0.41
C ASP A 52 -3.76 -11.18 0.37
N ILE A 53 -3.36 -10.40 -0.64
CA ILE A 53 -2.00 -9.88 -0.75
C ILE A 53 -1.74 -8.86 0.36
N LEU A 54 -2.67 -7.93 0.60
CA LEU A 54 -2.56 -6.92 1.64
C LEU A 54 -2.47 -7.57 3.02
N SER A 55 -3.34 -8.53 3.37
CA SER A 55 -3.28 -9.23 4.67
C SER A 55 -1.95 -9.95 4.90
N LYS A 56 -1.36 -10.56 3.86
CA LYS A 56 -0.01 -11.15 3.97
C LYS A 56 1.05 -10.10 4.26
N MET A 57 0.94 -8.93 3.62
CA MET A 57 1.90 -7.85 3.77
C MET A 57 1.73 -7.05 5.07
N GLU A 58 0.65 -7.24 5.84
CA GLU A 58 0.46 -6.55 7.13
C GLU A 58 1.52 -6.98 8.13
N ASN A 59 1.87 -8.25 8.07
CA ASN A 59 2.81 -8.87 8.99
C ASN A 59 4.26 -8.86 8.46
N ASP A 60 4.50 -8.18 7.33
CA ASP A 60 5.80 -8.17 6.66
C ASP A 60 6.45 -6.80 6.74
N SER A 61 7.19 -6.58 7.83
CA SER A 61 7.88 -5.30 8.07
C SER A 61 8.96 -4.96 7.05
N ASN A 62 9.37 -5.90 6.19
CA ASN A 62 10.44 -5.70 5.21
C ASN A 62 9.92 -5.40 3.79
N ALA A 63 8.59 -5.35 3.62
CA ALA A 63 7.97 -5.16 2.33
C ALA A 63 7.10 -3.90 2.26
N ALA A 64 7.00 -3.35 1.06
CA ALA A 64 6.15 -2.20 0.76
C ALA A 64 5.48 -2.36 -0.60
N ILE A 65 4.31 -1.76 -0.76
CA ILE A 65 3.59 -1.74 -2.03
C ILE A 65 3.75 -0.37 -2.67
N ILE A 66 3.97 -0.37 -3.97
CA ILE A 66 3.80 0.80 -4.83
C ILE A 66 2.60 0.53 -5.73
N ARG A 67 1.65 1.46 -5.72
CA ARG A 67 0.48 1.44 -6.61
C ARG A 67 0.90 1.64 -8.07
N GLY A 68 1.93 2.44 -8.29
CA GLY A 68 2.49 2.73 -9.60
C GLY A 68 3.19 1.55 -10.28
N LYS A 69 3.60 1.75 -11.53
CA LYS A 69 4.38 0.79 -12.32
C LYS A 69 5.84 1.20 -12.40
N TYR A 70 6.76 0.26 -12.23
CA TYR A 70 8.19 0.52 -12.40
C TYR A 70 8.55 0.76 -13.88
N LYS A 71 9.29 1.84 -14.16
CA LYS A 71 9.69 2.25 -15.52
C LYS A 71 10.84 1.46 -16.12
N GLY A 72 11.45 0.57 -15.34
CA GLY A 72 12.59 -0.23 -15.76
C GLY A 72 13.94 0.43 -15.46
N TYR A 73 14.99 -0.39 -15.54
CA TYR A 73 16.34 -0.02 -15.16
C TYR A 73 16.96 1.06 -16.05
N GLU A 74 16.73 1.00 -17.36
CA GLU A 74 17.26 1.99 -18.31
C GLU A 74 16.72 3.40 -18.04
N HIS A 75 15.43 3.50 -17.72
CA HIS A 75 14.84 4.77 -17.29
C HIS A 75 15.45 5.22 -15.97
N SER A 76 15.59 4.32 -15.00
CA SER A 76 16.23 4.61 -13.71
C SER A 76 17.64 5.17 -13.87
N LEU A 77 18.47 4.59 -14.75
CA LEU A 77 19.81 5.09 -15.05
C LEU A 77 19.82 6.51 -15.62
N THR A 78 18.77 6.88 -16.34
CA THR A 78 18.65 8.22 -16.94
C THR A 78 18.29 9.27 -15.90
N VAL A 79 17.36 8.96 -14.99
CA VAL A 79 16.83 9.94 -14.02
C VAL A 79 17.52 9.91 -12.66
N GLU A 80 18.17 8.81 -12.29
CA GLU A 80 18.80 8.56 -11.00
C GLU A 80 20.14 7.79 -11.17
N PRO A 81 21.11 8.29 -11.96
CA PRO A 81 22.29 7.52 -12.36
C PRO A 81 23.15 7.03 -11.19
N ASP A 82 23.36 7.85 -10.16
CA ASP A 82 24.26 7.55 -9.05
C ASP A 82 23.69 6.49 -8.08
N ASP A 83 22.37 6.46 -7.94
CA ASP A 83 21.68 5.55 -7.01
C ASP A 83 21.20 4.27 -7.72
N SER A 84 21.10 4.26 -9.06
CA SER A 84 20.57 3.14 -9.83
C SER A 84 21.51 1.93 -9.85
N LYS A 85 20.95 0.75 -9.56
CA LYS A 85 21.70 -0.52 -9.63
C LYS A 85 20.91 -1.58 -10.38
N LYS A 86 21.60 -2.34 -11.24
CA LYS A 86 21.01 -3.46 -11.97
C LYS A 86 20.37 -4.45 -10.98
N ASN A 87 19.20 -4.97 -11.34
CA ASN A 87 18.40 -5.89 -10.52
C ASN A 87 17.98 -5.33 -9.14
N ARG A 88 17.93 -4.00 -9.02
CA ARG A 88 17.36 -3.31 -7.86
C ARG A 88 16.40 -2.22 -8.34
N VAL A 89 15.47 -1.85 -7.47
CA VAL A 89 14.47 -0.82 -7.73
C VAL A 89 14.60 0.27 -6.67
N LEU A 90 14.57 1.53 -7.08
CA LEU A 90 14.53 2.69 -6.18
C LEU A 90 13.09 2.98 -5.77
N ARG A 91 12.82 3.20 -4.48
CA ARG A 91 11.49 3.65 -3.99
C ARG A 91 11.31 5.16 -4.21
N ARG A 92 11.29 5.60 -5.47
CA ARG A 92 11.13 7.03 -5.85
C ARG A 92 10.07 7.21 -6.92
N LYS A 93 9.40 8.37 -6.90
CA LYS A 93 8.41 8.75 -7.91
C LYS A 93 9.03 8.91 -9.31
N SER A 94 10.29 9.36 -9.40
CA SER A 94 11.01 9.56 -10.67
C SER A 94 11.10 8.29 -11.54
N VAL A 95 11.11 7.10 -10.90
CA VAL A 95 11.26 5.80 -11.57
C VAL A 95 9.97 4.99 -11.64
N HIS A 96 8.84 5.54 -11.20
CA HIS A 96 7.52 4.91 -11.26
C HIS A 96 6.51 5.77 -12.02
N ASP A 97 5.63 5.14 -12.77
CA ASP A 97 4.43 5.78 -13.31
C ASP A 97 3.27 5.66 -12.35
N ASP A 98 2.45 6.70 -12.28
CA ASP A 98 1.12 6.59 -11.70
C ASP A 98 0.21 5.88 -12.69
N VAL A 99 -0.55 4.89 -12.21
CA VAL A 99 -1.42 4.06 -13.04
C VAL A 99 -2.84 4.08 -12.48
N LYS A 100 -3.81 4.08 -13.40
CA LYS A 100 -5.22 3.97 -13.03
C LYS A 100 -5.49 2.58 -12.48
N HIS A 101 -6.18 2.53 -11.36
CA HIS A 101 -6.63 1.31 -10.69
C HIS A 101 -8.14 1.31 -10.56
N HIS A 102 -8.71 0.12 -10.44
CA HIS A 102 -10.13 -0.04 -10.09
C HIS A 102 -10.37 0.05 -8.57
N TRP A 103 -9.29 0.24 -7.81
CA TRP A 103 -9.26 0.47 -6.38
C TRP A 103 -8.48 1.75 -6.07
N LEU A 104 -8.70 2.29 -4.87
CA LEU A 104 -7.97 3.45 -4.38
C LEU A 104 -7.64 3.27 -2.91
N LEU A 105 -6.60 3.96 -2.46
CA LEU A 105 -6.25 4.06 -1.06
C LEU A 105 -6.94 5.32 -0.51
N VAL A 106 -7.74 5.16 0.55
CA VAL A 106 -8.22 6.27 1.36
C VAL A 106 -7.38 6.29 2.63
N ASP A 107 -6.71 7.41 2.88
CA ASP A 107 -6.06 7.65 4.16
C ASP A 107 -7.04 8.35 5.09
N VAL A 108 -7.33 7.75 6.24
CA VAL A 108 -8.32 8.25 7.20
C VAL A 108 -7.58 8.85 8.38
N ASP A 109 -7.35 10.15 8.33
CA ASP A 109 -6.73 10.90 9.43
C ASP A 109 -7.81 11.64 10.24
N SER A 110 -7.66 11.63 11.56
CA SER A 110 -8.40 12.46 12.51
C SER A 110 -9.93 12.29 12.52
N TYR A 111 -10.48 11.30 11.81
CA TYR A 111 -11.89 10.93 11.88
C TYR A 111 -12.23 10.34 13.24
N LYS A 112 -13.36 10.75 13.80
CA LYS A 112 -13.88 10.26 15.08
C LYS A 112 -15.29 9.74 14.86
N PRO A 113 -15.49 8.42 14.84
CA PRO A 113 -16.82 7.81 14.78
C PRO A 113 -17.73 8.35 15.89
N ILE A 114 -19.01 8.58 15.59
CA ILE A 114 -19.99 9.10 16.55
C ILE A 114 -20.84 7.96 17.10
N ASN A 115 -21.25 7.02 16.24
CA ASN A 115 -22.25 6.01 16.58
C ASN A 115 -21.62 4.66 16.95
N PHE A 116 -20.43 4.35 16.42
CA PHE A 116 -19.77 3.05 16.61
C PHE A 116 -18.38 3.24 17.21
N GLU A 117 -18.03 2.47 18.25
CA GLU A 117 -16.65 2.45 18.76
C GLU A 117 -15.80 1.57 17.81
N PRO A 118 -14.80 2.11 17.09
CA PRO A 118 -13.98 1.36 16.15
C PRO A 118 -13.24 0.11 16.70
N LEU A 119 -12.93 0.05 17.99
CA LEU A 119 -12.34 -1.12 18.65
C LEU A 119 -13.35 -2.20 19.03
N VAL A 120 -14.65 -1.85 19.12
CA VAL A 120 -15.72 -2.79 19.47
C VAL A 120 -16.51 -3.21 18.24
N ASP A 121 -16.82 -2.27 17.36
CA ASP A 121 -17.51 -2.46 16.08
C ASP A 121 -16.79 -1.72 14.96
N THR A 122 -15.67 -2.30 14.51
CA THR A 122 -14.84 -1.75 13.45
C THR A 122 -15.62 -1.58 12.14
N VAL A 123 -16.45 -2.57 11.78
CA VAL A 123 -17.23 -2.55 10.53
C VAL A 123 -18.28 -1.44 10.56
N GLY A 124 -18.99 -1.28 11.68
CA GLY A 124 -19.92 -0.17 11.89
C GLY A 124 -19.24 1.19 11.74
N ALA A 125 -18.07 1.39 12.38
CA ALA A 125 -17.31 2.62 12.32
C ALA A 125 -16.81 2.96 10.90
N ILE A 126 -16.35 1.96 10.14
CA ILE A 126 -15.94 2.13 8.73
C ILE A 126 -17.14 2.52 7.87
N ASN A 127 -18.28 1.84 8.04
CA ASN A 127 -19.49 2.15 7.29
C ASN A 127 -20.00 3.56 7.61
N GLU A 128 -19.91 4.00 8.87
CA GLU A 128 -20.22 5.36 9.28
C GLU A 128 -19.34 6.38 8.54
N PHE A 129 -18.02 6.14 8.48
CA PHE A 129 -17.09 6.98 7.74
C PHE A 129 -17.45 7.07 6.25
N ILE A 130 -17.70 5.93 5.60
CA ILE A 130 -18.04 5.89 4.17
C ILE A 130 -19.31 6.70 3.89
N LEU A 131 -20.35 6.54 4.72
CA LEU A 131 -21.62 7.24 4.55
C LEU A 131 -21.50 8.75 4.81
N ALA A 132 -20.73 9.14 5.83
CA ALA A 132 -20.61 10.54 6.24
C ALA A 132 -19.61 11.34 5.39
N CYS A 133 -18.53 10.72 4.92
CA CYS A 133 -17.37 11.42 4.36
C CYS A 133 -17.13 11.15 2.87
N LEU A 134 -17.62 10.03 2.31
CA LEU A 134 -17.37 9.68 0.92
C LEU A 134 -18.61 9.90 0.03
N PRO A 135 -18.41 10.24 -1.26
CA PRO A 135 -19.50 10.33 -2.22
C PRO A 135 -20.33 9.04 -2.32
N GLY A 136 -21.61 9.17 -2.69
CA GLY A 136 -22.55 8.05 -2.76
C GLY A 136 -22.12 6.88 -3.64
N CYS A 137 -21.23 7.10 -4.61
CA CYS A 137 -20.68 6.01 -5.42
C CYS A 137 -19.77 5.03 -4.65
N PHE A 138 -19.37 5.36 -3.42
CA PHE A 138 -18.63 4.49 -2.52
C PHE A 138 -19.51 3.74 -1.53
N HIS A 139 -20.83 4.00 -1.51
CA HIS A 139 -21.72 3.35 -0.56
C HIS A 139 -21.96 1.89 -0.96
N GLY A 140 -21.69 0.96 -0.04
CA GLY A 140 -21.87 -0.48 -0.27
C GLY A 140 -20.80 -1.15 -1.15
N VAL A 141 -19.69 -0.46 -1.46
CA VAL A 141 -18.57 -1.06 -2.20
C VAL A 141 -17.70 -1.92 -1.28
N ALA A 142 -16.97 -2.87 -1.88
CA ALA A 142 -16.02 -3.69 -1.15
C ALA A 142 -14.79 -2.86 -0.72
N TYR A 143 -14.26 -3.15 0.47
CA TYR A 143 -13.07 -2.51 1.03
C TYR A 143 -12.18 -3.52 1.75
N HIS A 144 -10.93 -3.12 1.95
CA HIS A 144 -9.97 -3.78 2.84
C HIS A 144 -9.48 -2.71 3.83
N TRP A 145 -9.49 -3.02 5.11
CA TRP A 145 -9.11 -2.09 6.18
C TRP A 145 -7.84 -2.56 6.88
N ARG A 146 -6.98 -1.61 7.24
CA ARG A 146 -5.74 -1.78 8.00
C ARG A 146 -5.65 -0.78 9.13
#